data_AF-A0A351UTQ2-F1
#
_entry.id   AF-A0A351UTQ2-F1
#
_cell.length_a   1.000
_cell.length_b   1.000
_cell.length_c   1.000
_cell.angle_alpha   90.00
_cell.angle_beta   90.00
_cell.angle_gamma   90.00
#
_symmetry.space_group_name_H-M   'P 1'
#
loop_
_entity.id
_entity.type
_entity.pdbx_description
1 polymer ?
#
loop_
_entity_poly.entity_id
_entity_poly.type
_entity_poly.pdbx_seq_one_letter_code
_entity_poly.pdbx_strand_id
1 'polypeptide(L)'
;ESMLDVARQLKERHAKRVFVCTTFGLFTEGFDKFDDYYERGYLDRLITTNLTYLPKTVLEKPYFTVADMSKFLALIIDSMNHDTSISAVLNPTDRIHSLLAKYGQI
;
A
#
# COMPACT_ATOMS: atom_id res chain seq x y z
N GLU A 1 3.59 12.65 10.98
CA GLU A 1 5.01 12.95 11.33
C GLU A 1 5.84 11.68 11.46
N SER A 2 5.52 10.79 12.40
CA SER A 2 6.30 9.56 12.66
C SER A 2 6.78 8.76 11.42
N MET A 3 5.92 8.43 10.45
CA MET A 3 6.32 7.61 9.29
C MET A 3 7.28 8.33 8.32
N LEU A 4 7.15 9.64 8.17
CA LEU A 4 7.98 10.43 7.28
C LEU A 4 9.35 10.64 7.92
N ASP A 5 9.41 10.89 9.23
CA ASP A 5 10.68 10.98 9.95
C ASP A 5 11.51 9.69 9.83
N VAL A 6 10.85 8.52 9.86
CA VAL A 6 11.51 7.22 9.62
C VAL A 6 12.02 7.12 8.18
N ALA A 7 11.25 7.57 7.17
CA ALA A 7 11.67 7.58 5.78
C ALA A 7 12.96 8.41 5.57
N ARG A 8 13.04 9.58 6.21
CA ARG A 8 14.24 10.42 6.22
C ARG A 8 15.44 9.69 6.84
N GLN A 9 15.26 9.10 8.01
CA GLN A 9 16.32 8.34 8.70
C GLN A 9 16.83 7.14 7.87
N LEU A 10 15.95 6.48 7.12
CA LEU A 10 16.35 5.40 6.22
C LEU A 10 17.28 5.92 5.10
N LYS A 11 16.98 7.08 4.51
CA LYS A 11 17.85 7.69 3.51
C LYS A 11 19.18 8.18 4.08
N GLU A 12 19.19 8.72 5.31
CA GLU A 12 20.44 9.05 6.02
C GLU A 12 21.34 7.83 6.22
N ARG A 13 20.73 6.64 6.32
CA ARG A 13 21.43 5.34 6.39
C ARG A 13 21.68 4.73 5.00
N HIS A 14 21.62 5.52 3.94
CA HIS A 14 21.89 5.13 2.56
C HIS A 14 20.90 4.12 1.94
N ALA A 15 19.65 4.06 2.42
CA ALA A 15 18.62 3.28 1.73
C ALA A 15 18.42 3.82 0.30
N LYS A 16 18.51 2.94 -0.70
CA LYS A 16 18.35 3.34 -2.11
C LYS A 16 16.94 3.87 -2.38
N ARG A 17 15.91 3.18 -1.88
CA ARG A 17 14.50 3.47 -2.11
C ARG A 17 13.69 3.27 -0.83
N VAL A 18 12.67 4.10 -0.62
CA VAL A 18 11.77 4.01 0.54
C VAL A 18 10.32 3.91 0.07
N PHE A 19 9.68 2.81 0.45
CA PHE A 19 8.27 2.54 0.17
C PHE A 19 7.51 2.56 1.50
N VAL A 20 6.41 3.30 1.52
CA VAL A 20 5.51 3.36 2.68
C VAL A 20 4.22 2.67 2.31
N CYS A 21 3.87 1.61 3.04
CA CYS A 21 2.62 0.87 2.85
C CYS A 21 1.75 1.05 4.10
N THR A 22 0.53 1.56 3.96
CA THR A 22 -0.42 1.67 5.07
C THR A 22 -1.81 1.21 4.67
N THR A 23 -2.53 0.59 5.59
CA THR A 23 -3.91 0.15 5.30
C THR A 23 -4.82 1.35 5.03
N PHE A 24 -4.77 2.36 5.90
CA PHE A 24 -5.68 3.50 5.86
C PHE A 24 -4.93 4.80 5.54
N GLY A 25 -5.29 5.44 4.43
CA GLY A 25 -4.78 6.75 4.05
C GLY A 25 -5.71 7.86 4.52
N LEU A 26 -5.53 8.36 5.75
CA LEU A 26 -6.44 9.35 6.34
C LEU A 26 -6.18 10.79 5.86
N PHE A 27 -4.92 11.14 5.59
CA PHE A 27 -4.51 12.45 5.04
C PHE A 27 -5.06 13.68 5.76
N THR A 28 -5.19 13.62 7.09
CA THR A 28 -5.81 14.68 7.90
C THR A 28 -5.07 16.02 7.85
N GLU A 29 -3.76 16.01 7.58
CA GLU A 29 -2.92 17.21 7.46
C GLU A 29 -2.64 17.60 5.98
N GLY A 30 -3.37 17.02 5.03
CA GLY A 30 -3.14 17.24 3.60
C GLY A 30 -1.91 16.51 3.06
N PHE A 31 -1.36 17.04 1.95
CA PHE A 31 -0.33 16.36 1.15
C PHE A 31 1.04 17.05 1.13
N ASP A 32 1.14 18.30 1.59
CA ASP A 32 2.34 19.14 1.45
C ASP A 32 3.60 18.47 2.02
N LYS A 33 3.50 17.80 3.17
CA LYS A 33 4.63 17.04 3.76
C LYS A 33 5.04 15.86 2.88
N PHE A 34 4.09 15.17 2.25
CA PHE A 34 4.39 14.05 1.35
C PHE A 34 5.02 14.54 0.05
N ASP A 35 4.54 15.66 -0.48
CA ASP A 35 5.09 16.31 -1.67
C ASP A 35 6.56 16.69 -1.45
N ASP A 36 6.87 17.41 -0.37
CA ASP A 36 8.25 17.82 -0.01
C ASP A 36 9.18 16.59 0.16
N TYR A 37 8.70 15.53 0.80
CA TYR A 37 9.47 14.31 0.99
C TYR A 37 9.73 13.55 -0.32
N TYR A 38 8.77 13.57 -1.24
CA TYR A 38 8.96 12.99 -2.56
C TYR A 38 9.97 13.80 -3.39
N GLU A 39 9.84 15.12 -3.41
CA GLU A 39 10.74 16.04 -4.14
C GLU A 39 12.18 15.95 -3.64
N ARG A 40 12.38 15.82 -2.33
CA ARG A 40 13.70 15.62 -1.71
C ARG A 40 14.25 14.20 -1.88
N GLY A 41 13.48 13.27 -2.45
CA GLY A 41 13.86 11.88 -2.63
C GLY A 41 13.87 11.05 -1.34
N TYR A 42 13.21 11.52 -0.29
CA TYR A 42 13.02 10.78 0.97
C TYR A 42 11.94 9.69 0.87
N LEU A 43 10.97 9.88 -0.03
CA LEU A 43 9.91 8.94 -0.31
C LEU A 43 9.92 8.58 -1.80
N ASP A 44 9.84 7.29 -2.14
CA ASP A 44 9.71 6.85 -3.54
C ASP A 44 8.24 6.56 -3.90
N ARG A 45 7.54 5.89 -2.99
CA ARG A 45 6.14 5.48 -3.15
C ARG A 45 5.39 5.45 -1.83
N LEU A 46 4.15 5.90 -1.86
CA LEU A 46 3.14 5.73 -0.84
C LEU A 46 2.04 4.82 -1.38
N ILE A 47 1.83 3.69 -0.70
CA ILE A 47 0.83 2.69 -1.06
C ILE A 47 -0.21 2.65 0.03
N THR A 48 -1.48 2.89 -0.32
CA THR A 48 -2.60 2.72 0.61
C THR A 48 -3.69 1.85 0.03
N THR A 49 -4.50 1.23 0.88
CA THR A 49 -5.73 0.58 0.39
C THR A 49 -6.82 1.59 0.08
N ASN A 50 -7.87 1.13 -0.60
CA ASN A 50 -9.13 1.85 -0.78
C ASN A 50 -10.20 1.50 0.27
N LEU A 51 -9.80 0.99 1.45
CA LEU A 51 -10.72 0.70 2.55
C LEU A 51 -11.16 1.96 3.33
N THR A 52 -10.60 3.12 3.00
CA THR A 52 -11.06 4.45 3.42
C THR A 52 -11.28 5.32 2.20
N TYR A 53 -12.08 6.38 2.36
CA TYR A 53 -12.21 7.39 1.31
C TYR A 53 -10.84 7.96 0.95
N LEU A 54 -10.53 7.98 -0.35
CA LEU A 54 -9.31 8.58 -0.89
C LEU A 54 -9.71 9.85 -1.67
N PRO A 55 -9.21 11.04 -1.27
CA PRO A 55 -9.42 12.26 -2.04
C PRO A 55 -8.92 12.10 -3.48
N LYS A 56 -9.68 12.57 -4.49
CA LYS A 56 -9.25 12.44 -5.91
C LYS A 56 -7.85 13.01 -6.16
N THR A 57 -7.50 14.08 -5.46
CA THR A 57 -6.18 14.72 -5.54
C THR A 57 -5.01 13.79 -5.18
N VAL A 58 -5.20 12.78 -4.32
CA VAL A 58 -4.13 11.82 -4.01
C VAL A 58 -3.87 10.86 -5.18
N LEU A 59 -4.89 10.56 -5.99
CA LEU A 59 -4.78 9.66 -7.14
C LEU A 59 -3.93 10.25 -8.26
N GLU A 60 -3.80 11.58 -8.29
CA GLU A 60 -3.00 12.32 -9.26
C GLU A 60 -1.52 12.45 -8.82
N LYS A 61 -1.20 12.12 -7.56
CA LYS A 61 0.16 12.25 -7.03
C LYS A 61 1.08 11.17 -7.64
N PRO A 62 2.24 11.54 -8.22
CA PRO A 62 3.13 10.61 -8.92
C PRO A 62 3.81 9.58 -7.99
N TYR A 63 3.79 9.83 -6.69
CA TYR A 63 4.29 8.93 -5.67
C TYR A 63 3.23 8.01 -5.07
N PHE A 64 1.96 8.16 -5.43
CA PHE A 64 0.87 7.41 -4.82
C PHE A 64 0.51 6.14 -5.61
N THR A 65 0.08 5.09 -4.92
CA THR A 65 -0.43 3.87 -5.54
C THR A 65 -1.53 3.27 -4.67
N VAL A 66 -2.65 2.89 -5.28
CA VAL A 66 -3.75 2.23 -4.55
C VAL A 66 -3.56 0.72 -4.60
N ALA A 67 -3.56 0.09 -3.42
CA ALA A 67 -3.74 -1.34 -3.26
C ALA A 67 -5.25 -1.64 -3.19
N ASP A 68 -5.86 -1.92 -4.34
CA ASP A 68 -7.31 -2.14 -4.43
C ASP A 68 -7.75 -3.43 -3.73
N MET A 69 -8.61 -3.28 -2.72
CA MET A 69 -9.17 -4.36 -1.90
C MET A 69 -10.55 -4.81 -2.36
N SER A 70 -11.12 -4.23 -3.43
CA SER A 70 -12.47 -4.55 -3.92
C SER A 70 -12.62 -6.04 -4.26
N LYS A 71 -11.63 -6.61 -4.97
CA LYS A 71 -11.62 -8.06 -5.28
C LYS A 71 -11.49 -8.91 -4.03
N PHE A 72 -10.74 -8.44 -3.04
CA PHE A 72 -10.55 -9.15 -1.78
C PHE A 72 -11.84 -9.19 -0.96
N LEU A 73 -12.52 -8.05 -0.83
CA LEU A 73 -13.83 -7.95 -0.17
C LEU A 73 -14.90 -8.77 -0.91
N ALA A 74 -14.93 -8.71 -2.24
CA ALA A 74 -15.86 -9.50 -3.05
C ALA A 74 -15.70 -11.01 -2.79
N LEU A 75 -14.47 -11.50 -2.70
CA LEU A 75 -14.18 -12.90 -2.34
C LEU A 75 -14.67 -13.26 -0.94
N ILE A 76 -14.48 -12.38 0.05
CA ILE A 76 -14.98 -12.62 1.41
C ILE A 76 -16.50 -12.71 1.40
N ILE A 77 -17.19 -11.76 0.76
CA ILE A 77 -18.65 -11.75 0.66
C ILE A 77 -19.16 -13.00 -0.04
N ASP A 78 -18.55 -13.37 -1.16
CA ASP A 78 -18.91 -14.57 -1.94
C ASP A 78 -18.72 -15.85 -1.13
N SER A 79 -17.60 -16.00 -0.43
CA SER A 79 -17.33 -17.17 0.40
C SER A 79 -18.31 -17.30 1.55
N MET A 80 -18.61 -16.19 2.24
CA MET A 80 -19.60 -16.14 3.31
C MET A 80 -21.01 -16.45 2.81
N ASN A 81 -21.37 -15.95 1.62
CA ASN A 81 -22.69 -16.19 1.02
C ASN A 81 -22.92 -17.65 0.62
N HIS A 82 -21.86 -18.41 0.32
CA HIS A 82 -21.93 -19.81 -0.09
C HIS A 82 -21.53 -20.80 1.03
N ASP A 83 -21.40 -20.33 2.28
CA ASP A 83 -20.94 -21.14 3.43
C ASP A 83 -19.61 -21.88 3.16
N THR A 84 -18.73 -21.27 2.37
CA THR A 84 -17.40 -21.81 2.05
C THR A 84 -16.32 -21.21 2.94
N SER A 85 -15.21 -21.93 3.10
CA SER A 85 -14.11 -21.47 3.95
C SER A 85 -13.40 -20.24 3.39
N ILE A 86 -13.23 -19.22 4.24
CA ILE A 86 -12.40 -18.03 3.96
C ILE A 86 -10.89 -18.25 4.21
N SER A 87 -10.47 -19.42 4.71
CA SER A 87 -9.07 -19.67 5.09
C SER A 87 -8.10 -19.48 3.92
N ALA A 88 -8.50 -19.84 2.70
CA ALA A 88 -7.69 -19.64 1.50
C ALA A 88 -7.53 -18.16 1.14
N VAL A 89 -8.52 -17.32 1.45
CA VAL A 89 -8.46 -15.86 1.27
C VAL A 89 -7.49 -15.23 2.27
N LEU A 90 -7.44 -15.76 3.49
CA LEU A 90 -6.59 -15.31 4.59
C LEU A 90 -5.14 -15.81 4.53
N ASN A 91 -4.77 -16.64 3.56
CA ASN A 91 -3.40 -17.12 3.39
C ASN A 91 -2.62 -16.22 2.39
N PRO A 92 -1.86 -15.22 2.86
CA PRO A 92 -1.06 -14.37 1.99
C PRO A 92 0.16 -15.09 1.40
N THR A 93 0.68 -16.11 2.08
CA THR A 93 1.93 -16.81 1.73
C THR A 93 1.82 -17.47 0.36
N ASP A 94 0.78 -18.29 0.15
CA ASP A 94 0.59 -18.99 -1.13
C ASP A 94 0.35 -18.02 -2.29
N ARG A 95 -0.32 -16.89 -2.02
CA ARG A 95 -0.55 -15.83 -3.01
C ARG A 95 0.75 -15.14 -3.40
N ILE A 96 1.63 -14.86 -2.42
CA ILE A 96 2.95 -14.29 -2.67
C ILE A 96 3.80 -15.26 -3.48
N HIS A 97 3.84 -16.55 -3.11
CA HIS A 97 4.59 -17.56 -3.89
C HIS A 97 4.08 -17.67 -5.32
N SER A 98 2.76 -17.74 -5.50
CA SER A 98 2.14 -17.77 -6.84
C SER A 98 2.51 -16.53 -7.66
N LEU A 99 2.58 -15.36 -7.03
CA LEU A 99 3.01 -14.12 -7.66
C LEU A 99 4.48 -14.18 -8.04
N LEU A 100 5.37 -14.55 -7.12
CA LEU A 100 6.81 -14.63 -7.37
C LEU A 100 7.15 -15.60 -8.50
N ALA A 101 6.51 -16.79 -8.52
CA ALA A 101 6.67 -17.77 -9.59
C ALA A 101 6.24 -17.21 -10.96
N LYS A 102 5.11 -16.49 -11.00
CA LYS A 102 4.63 -15.83 -12.22
C LYS A 102 5.62 -14.79 -12.78
N TYR A 103 6.40 -14.13 -11.91
CA TYR A 103 7.42 -13.15 -12.28
C TYR A 103 8.84 -13.76 -12.39
N GLY A 104 8.98 -15.08 -12.32
CA GLY A 104 10.27 -15.78 -12.43
C GLY A 104 11.26 -15.44 -11.31
N GLN A 105 10.76 -15.09 -10.12
CA GLN A 105 11.59 -14.80 -8.94
C GLN A 105 11.87 -16.05 -8.09
N ILE A 106 11.10 -17.12 -8.29
CA ILE A 106 11.26 -18.46 -7.71
C ILE A 106 10.81 -19.51 -8.72
#